data_AF-A0A015KEY3-F1
#
_entry.id   AF-A0A015KEY3-F1
#
_cell.length_a   1.000
_cell.length_b   1.000
_cell.length_c   1.000
_cell.angle_alpha   90.00
_cell.angle_beta   90.00
_cell.angle_gamma   90.00
#
_symmetry.space_group_name_H-M   'P 1'
#
loop_
_entity.id
_entity.type
_entity.pdbx_description
1 polymer ?
#
loop_
_entity_poly.entity_id
_entity_poly.type
_entity_poly.pdbx_seq_one_letter_code
_entity_poly.pdbx_strand_id
1 'polypeptide(L)'
;MLSLNCLILGQASEKSFTENIGERYSDDNNVEIKFSEFKVSHFKEMLFRRGEVKDVVRNTGEMDLWKIDSMKVNEEEDNLKEFTESDIREKLGGELMNPQSSLSEYFNENSFKDEGSKSAVHIIVQLVLWETNTPNEPKAKFTNLIPAEADLSETFNRLSMTGVICQI
;
A
#
# COMPACT_ATOMS: atom_id res chain seq x y z
N MET A 1 -20.37 7.75 -0.15
CA MET A 1 -19.27 7.17 0.64
C MET A 1 -18.85 5.88 -0.04
N LEU A 2 -17.56 5.71 -0.30
CA LEU A 2 -16.98 4.52 -0.90
C LEU A 2 -16.06 3.86 0.14
N SER A 3 -16.07 2.54 0.24
CA SER A 3 -15.22 1.79 1.16
C SER A 3 -14.43 0.77 0.36
N LEU A 4 -13.10 0.83 0.45
CA LEU A 4 -12.19 0.02 -0.35
C LEU A 4 -11.27 -0.77 0.57
N ASN A 5 -11.35 -2.09 0.50
CA ASN A 5 -10.38 -2.96 1.16
C ASN A 5 -9.12 -3.05 0.31
N CYS A 6 -8.00 -2.75 0.95
CA CYS A 6 -6.68 -2.72 0.38
C CYS A 6 -5.81 -3.79 1.05
N LEU A 7 -4.85 -4.32 0.31
CA LEU A 7 -3.85 -5.25 0.82
C LEU A 7 -2.48 -4.84 0.29
N ILE A 8 -1.48 -4.79 1.17
CA ILE A 8 -0.10 -4.61 0.75
C ILE A 8 0.40 -5.93 0.17
N LEU A 9 0.94 -5.89 -1.04
CA LEU A 9 1.53 -7.06 -1.69
C LEU A 9 2.60 -7.69 -0.79
N GLY A 10 2.62 -9.02 -0.67
CA GLY A 10 3.51 -9.70 0.27
C GLY A 10 2.85 -10.07 1.61
N GLN A 11 1.71 -9.47 1.94
CA GLN A 11 0.98 -9.76 3.18
C GLN A 11 -0.15 -10.77 2.96
N ALA A 12 -0.55 -11.44 4.04
CA ALA A 12 -1.72 -12.34 4.03
C ALA A 12 -3.02 -11.53 3.93
N SER A 13 -4.07 -12.10 3.32
CA SER A 13 -5.33 -11.39 3.07
C SER A 13 -6.01 -10.88 4.35
N GLU A 14 -5.83 -11.57 5.48
CA GLU A 14 -6.29 -11.17 6.82
C GLU A 14 -5.69 -9.84 7.30
N LYS A 15 -4.56 -9.40 6.72
CA LYS A 15 -3.94 -8.10 7.00
C LYS A 15 -4.48 -6.98 6.11
N SER A 16 -5.48 -7.27 5.28
CA SER A 16 -6.19 -6.24 4.53
C SER A 16 -6.78 -5.21 5.47
N PHE A 17 -6.83 -3.98 4.99
CA PHE A 17 -7.37 -2.86 5.73
C PHE A 17 -8.35 -2.08 4.86
N THR A 18 -9.32 -1.45 5.50
CA THR A 18 -10.35 -0.69 4.82
C THR A 18 -10.01 0.80 4.83
N GLU A 19 -10.15 1.44 3.67
CA GLU A 19 -10.15 2.88 3.54
C GLU A 19 -11.54 3.40 3.17
N ASN A 20 -11.99 4.41 3.92
CA ASN A 20 -13.29 5.03 3.71
C ASN A 20 -13.10 6.39 3.05
N ILE A 21 -13.73 6.55 1.90
CA ILE A 21 -13.71 7.77 1.11
C ILE A 21 -15.08 8.45 1.24
N GLY A 22 -15.08 9.58 1.92
CA GLY A 22 -16.24 10.45 2.06
C GLY A 22 -16.63 11.15 0.75
N GLU A 23 -17.64 12.01 0.83
CA GLU A 23 -17.99 12.88 -0.29
C GLU A 23 -16.91 13.94 -0.58
N ARG A 24 -16.15 14.28 0.46
CA ARG A 24 -15.09 15.28 0.47
C ARG A 24 -13.85 14.70 1.15
N TYR A 25 -12.70 15.03 0.60
CA TYR A 25 -11.38 14.74 1.14
C TYR A 25 -10.66 16.06 1.39
N SER A 26 -9.93 16.17 2.50
CA SER A 26 -9.05 17.30 2.77
C SER A 26 -7.61 16.83 2.77
N ASP A 27 -6.78 17.47 1.95
CA ASP A 27 -5.35 17.22 1.95
C ASP A 27 -4.66 17.88 3.17
N ASP A 28 -3.34 17.69 3.30
CA ASP A 28 -2.58 18.26 4.43
C ASP A 28 -2.48 19.80 4.36
N ASN A 29 -2.83 20.40 3.22
CA ASN A 29 -2.90 21.84 3.01
C ASN A 29 -4.30 22.41 3.27
N ASN A 30 -5.24 21.60 3.78
CA ASN A 30 -6.66 21.92 3.95
C ASN A 30 -7.38 22.27 2.63
N VAL A 31 -6.88 21.80 1.50
CA VAL A 31 -7.59 21.87 0.22
C VAL A 31 -8.67 20.79 0.22
N GLU A 32 -9.90 21.21 0.01
CA GLU A 32 -11.05 20.31 -0.04
C GLU A 32 -11.31 19.84 -1.48
N ILE A 33 -11.34 18.52 -1.66
CA ILE A 33 -11.50 17.86 -2.95
C ILE A 33 -12.78 17.02 -2.90
N LYS A 34 -13.68 17.24 -3.86
CA LYS A 34 -14.89 16.43 -3.99
C LYS A 34 -14.54 15.04 -4.53
N PHE A 35 -15.32 14.03 -4.16
CA PHE A 35 -15.13 12.68 -4.69
C PHE A 35 -15.13 12.61 -6.23
N SER A 36 -15.96 13.41 -6.91
CA SER A 36 -16.00 13.49 -8.38
C SER A 36 -14.69 14.00 -9.02
N GLU A 37 -13.86 14.68 -8.24
CA GLU A 37 -12.55 15.22 -8.64
C GLU A 37 -11.40 14.45 -7.96
N PHE A 38 -11.73 13.42 -7.18
CA PHE A 38 -10.77 12.65 -6.41
C PHE A 38 -10.02 11.68 -7.33
N LYS A 39 -8.71 11.85 -7.40
CA LYS A 39 -7.81 11.08 -8.27
C LYS A 39 -7.15 9.94 -7.52
N VAL A 40 -6.61 9.00 -8.29
CA VAL A 40 -5.78 7.91 -7.77
C VAL A 40 -4.59 8.46 -6.97
N SER A 41 -3.98 9.58 -7.38
CA SER A 41 -2.90 10.23 -6.61
C SER A 41 -3.33 10.67 -5.20
N HIS A 42 -4.53 11.22 -5.04
CA HIS A 42 -5.04 11.59 -3.72
C HIS A 42 -5.31 10.35 -2.86
N PHE A 43 -5.74 9.25 -3.48
CA PHE A 43 -5.88 7.97 -2.79
C PHE A 43 -4.50 7.42 -2.35
N LYS A 44 -3.46 7.54 -3.20
CA LYS A 44 -2.08 7.20 -2.82
C LYS A 44 -1.62 8.01 -1.61
N GLU A 45 -1.87 9.32 -1.58
CA GLU A 45 -1.54 10.16 -0.41
C GLU A 45 -2.29 9.72 0.85
N MET A 46 -3.57 9.40 0.72
CA MET A 46 -4.38 8.91 1.83
C MET A 46 -3.85 7.59 2.39
N LEU A 47 -3.56 6.60 1.54
CA LEU A 47 -2.95 5.33 1.92
C LEU A 47 -1.60 5.55 2.60
N PHE A 48 -0.76 6.43 2.04
CA PHE A 48 0.54 6.75 2.59
C PHE A 48 0.46 7.42 3.97
N ARG A 49 -0.71 7.86 4.46
CA ARG A 49 -0.83 8.34 5.85
C ARG A 49 -0.91 7.19 6.86
N ARG A 50 -1.29 5.98 6.45
CA ARG A 50 -1.35 4.80 7.33
C ARG A 50 0.05 4.36 7.72
N GLY A 51 0.25 4.06 9.01
CA GLY A 51 1.54 3.58 9.53
C GLY A 51 2.03 2.34 8.80
N GLU A 52 1.16 1.33 8.65
CA GLU A 52 1.47 0.08 7.95
C GLU A 52 1.91 0.25 6.48
N VAL A 53 1.46 1.31 5.80
CA VAL A 53 1.92 1.64 4.44
C VAL A 53 3.23 2.42 4.47
N LYS A 54 3.38 3.39 5.39
CA LYS A 54 4.64 4.15 5.55
C LYS A 54 5.83 3.28 5.92
N ASP A 55 5.59 2.19 6.65
CA ASP A 55 6.65 1.27 7.08
C ASP A 55 7.29 0.52 5.89
N VAL A 56 6.58 0.41 4.77
CA VAL A 56 7.04 -0.34 3.59
C VAL A 56 7.23 0.52 2.34
N VAL A 57 6.48 1.63 2.20
CA VAL A 57 6.58 2.58 1.08
C VAL A 57 7.33 3.83 1.54
N ARG A 58 8.34 4.27 0.78
CA ARG A 58 9.12 5.47 1.12
C ARG A 58 8.39 6.77 0.80
N ASN A 59 7.67 6.82 -0.32
CA ASN A 59 6.86 7.95 -0.76
C ASN A 59 5.78 7.50 -1.74
N THR A 60 4.80 8.36 -2.00
CA THR A 60 3.65 8.07 -2.86
C THR A 60 4.01 7.75 -4.32
N GLY A 61 5.19 8.17 -4.80
CA GLY A 61 5.68 7.87 -6.14
C GLY A 61 6.22 6.43 -6.29
N GLU A 62 6.57 5.78 -5.19
CA GLU A 62 7.09 4.40 -5.15
C GLU A 62 6.02 3.36 -4.87
N MET A 63 4.75 3.74 -5.01
CA MET A 63 3.62 2.89 -4.72
C MET A 63 2.76 2.79 -5.95
N ASP A 64 2.54 1.59 -6.46
CA ASP A 64 1.55 1.32 -7.49
C ASP A 64 0.30 0.70 -6.89
N LEU A 65 -0.84 1.09 -7.45
CA LEU A 65 -2.14 0.62 -7.02
C LEU A 65 -2.75 -0.19 -8.16
N TRP A 66 -3.22 -1.37 -7.82
CA TRP A 66 -3.85 -2.29 -8.76
C TRP A 66 -5.29 -2.50 -8.36
N LYS A 67 -6.22 -2.22 -9.25
CA LYS A 67 -7.59 -2.71 -9.13
C LYS A 67 -7.59 -4.16 -9.57
N ILE A 68 -8.16 -5.04 -8.75
CA ILE A 68 -8.12 -6.49 -8.98
C ILE A 68 -9.54 -7.09 -8.99
N ASP A 69 -9.65 -8.32 -9.49
CA ASP A 69 -10.84 -9.14 -9.28
C ASP A 69 -10.81 -9.72 -7.86
N SER A 70 -11.68 -9.20 -7.00
CA SER A 70 -11.65 -9.46 -5.56
C SER A 70 -11.92 -10.91 -5.20
N MET A 71 -12.62 -11.67 -6.07
CA MET A 71 -12.85 -13.10 -5.86
C MET A 71 -11.59 -13.94 -6.03
N LYS A 72 -10.67 -13.51 -6.91
CA LYS A 72 -9.45 -14.27 -7.23
C LYS A 72 -8.38 -14.18 -6.15
N VAL A 73 -8.44 -13.18 -5.28
CA VAL A 73 -7.51 -13.05 -4.16
C VAL A 73 -7.64 -14.22 -3.20
N ASN A 74 -8.86 -14.65 -2.93
CA ASN A 74 -9.12 -15.79 -2.03
C ASN A 74 -8.64 -17.11 -2.65
N GLU A 75 -8.69 -17.23 -3.98
CA GLU A 75 -8.18 -18.42 -4.69
C GLU A 75 -6.65 -18.50 -4.65
N GLU A 76 -5.97 -17.36 -4.56
CA GLU A 76 -4.51 -17.24 -4.62
C GLU A 76 -3.87 -16.85 -3.29
N GLU A 77 -4.60 -16.91 -2.17
CA GLU A 77 -4.21 -16.35 -0.87
C GLU A 77 -2.82 -16.80 -0.41
N ASP A 78 -2.53 -18.11 -0.52
CA ASP A 78 -1.25 -18.69 -0.13
C ASP A 78 -0.08 -18.23 -1.02
N ASN A 79 -0.36 -17.79 -2.24
CA ASN A 79 0.63 -17.40 -3.24
C ASN A 79 0.90 -15.89 -3.27
N LEU A 80 0.03 -15.05 -2.67
CA LEU A 80 0.12 -13.58 -2.70
C LEU A 80 1.49 -13.03 -2.25
N LYS A 81 2.20 -13.78 -1.41
CA LYS A 81 3.52 -13.40 -0.90
C LYS A 81 4.61 -13.36 -1.96
N GLU A 82 4.47 -14.19 -3.00
CA GLU A 82 5.48 -14.35 -4.05
C GLU A 82 5.07 -13.67 -5.36
N PHE A 83 3.95 -12.95 -5.37
CA PHE A 83 3.40 -12.36 -6.58
C PHE A 83 4.29 -11.27 -7.16
N THR A 84 4.52 -11.37 -8.46
CA THR A 84 5.12 -10.35 -9.30
C THR A 84 4.04 -9.47 -9.93
N GLU A 85 4.46 -8.40 -10.61
CA GLU A 85 3.55 -7.56 -11.42
C GLU A 85 2.75 -8.39 -12.44
N SER A 86 3.39 -9.35 -13.12
CA SER A 86 2.70 -10.21 -14.07
C SER A 86 1.68 -11.12 -13.38
N ASP A 87 1.96 -11.61 -12.17
CA ASP A 87 1.00 -12.43 -11.42
C ASP A 87 -0.23 -11.62 -11.04
N ILE A 88 -0.06 -10.36 -10.59
CA ILE A 88 -1.19 -9.48 -10.28
C ILE A 88 -2.06 -9.30 -11.52
N ARG A 89 -1.46 -9.00 -12.68
CA ARG A 89 -2.19 -8.81 -13.93
C ARG A 89 -2.89 -10.08 -14.41
N GLU A 90 -2.18 -11.20 -14.44
CA GLU A 90 -2.63 -12.42 -15.12
C GLU A 90 -3.50 -13.31 -14.22
N LYS A 91 -3.14 -13.44 -12.93
CA LYS A 91 -3.87 -14.27 -11.97
C LYS A 91 -5.00 -13.50 -11.32
N LEU A 92 -4.76 -12.28 -10.85
CA LEU A 92 -5.81 -11.47 -10.17
C LEU A 92 -6.65 -10.63 -11.13
N GLY A 93 -6.35 -10.65 -12.43
CA GLY A 93 -6.99 -9.74 -13.39
C GLY A 93 -6.67 -8.27 -13.12
N GLY A 94 -5.49 -8.00 -12.57
CA GLY A 94 -5.06 -6.70 -12.11
C GLY A 94 -4.99 -5.66 -13.22
N GLU A 95 -5.60 -4.51 -12.95
CA GLU A 95 -5.57 -3.29 -13.75
C GLU A 95 -4.74 -2.24 -12.99
N LEU A 96 -3.59 -1.86 -13.56
CA LEU A 96 -2.75 -0.81 -12.98
C LEU A 96 -3.47 0.54 -13.05
N MET A 97 -3.58 1.20 -11.90
CA MET A 97 -4.32 2.45 -11.78
C MET A 97 -3.44 3.65 -12.11
N ASN A 98 -3.87 4.49 -13.06
CA ASN A 98 -3.16 5.70 -13.43
C ASN A 98 -3.33 6.78 -12.34
N PRO A 99 -2.24 7.33 -11.77
CA PRO A 99 -2.31 8.38 -10.75
C PRO A 99 -3.12 9.63 -11.15
N GLN A 100 -3.16 9.95 -12.44
CA GLN A 100 -3.84 11.14 -12.96
C GLN A 100 -5.34 10.94 -13.21
N SER A 101 -5.79 9.69 -13.32
CA SER A 101 -7.18 9.32 -13.55
C SER A 101 -8.03 9.57 -12.30
N SER A 102 -9.31 9.82 -12.52
CA SER A 102 -10.28 9.88 -11.43
C SER A 102 -10.44 8.49 -10.81
N LEU A 103 -10.52 8.41 -9.48
CA LEU A 103 -10.72 7.13 -8.80
C LEU A 103 -12.05 6.48 -9.22
N SER A 104 -13.05 7.30 -9.56
CA SER A 104 -14.36 6.86 -10.06
C SER A 104 -14.31 6.11 -11.39
N GLU A 105 -13.24 6.24 -12.17
CA GLU A 105 -13.03 5.44 -13.39
C GLU A 105 -12.85 3.95 -13.05
N TYR A 106 -12.27 3.67 -11.88
CA TYR A 106 -12.03 2.32 -11.38
C TYR A 106 -13.15 1.83 -10.45
N PHE A 107 -13.67 2.72 -9.60
CA PHE A 107 -14.66 2.40 -8.57
C PHE A 107 -15.86 3.35 -8.62
N ASN A 108 -16.99 2.86 -9.12
CA ASN A 108 -18.26 3.57 -9.20
C ASN A 108 -19.36 2.82 -8.43
N GLU A 109 -20.59 3.34 -8.48
CA GLU A 109 -21.75 2.78 -7.79
C GLU A 109 -22.06 1.31 -8.15
N ASN A 110 -21.63 0.85 -9.33
CA ASN A 110 -21.84 -0.51 -9.82
C ASN A 110 -20.62 -1.42 -9.65
N SER A 111 -19.55 -0.96 -9.00
CA SER A 111 -18.31 -1.73 -8.85
C SER A 111 -18.43 -2.93 -7.92
N PHE A 112 -19.45 -2.98 -7.06
CA PHE A 112 -19.69 -4.08 -6.12
C PHE A 112 -21.02 -4.74 -6.44
N LYS A 113 -20.98 -6.04 -6.73
CA LYS A 113 -22.15 -6.81 -7.17
C LYS A 113 -23.03 -7.25 -6.00
N ASP A 114 -22.41 -7.52 -4.86
CA ASP A 114 -23.05 -8.07 -3.66
C ASP A 114 -22.23 -7.76 -2.39
N GLU A 115 -22.76 -8.09 -1.20
CA GLU A 115 -22.08 -7.88 0.09
C GLU A 115 -20.74 -8.61 0.21
N GLY A 116 -20.62 -9.80 -0.39
CA GLY A 116 -19.35 -10.54 -0.41
C GLY A 116 -18.30 -9.83 -1.24
N SER A 117 -18.69 -9.24 -2.38
CA SER A 117 -17.78 -8.41 -3.16
C SER A 117 -17.33 -7.18 -2.37
N LYS A 118 -18.19 -6.55 -1.55
CA LYS A 118 -17.83 -5.37 -0.74
C LYS A 118 -16.84 -5.68 0.38
N SER A 119 -16.83 -6.89 0.91
CA SER A 119 -15.90 -7.29 1.99
C SER A 119 -14.59 -7.87 1.47
N ALA A 120 -14.49 -8.19 0.18
CA ALA A 120 -13.28 -8.73 -0.43
C ALA A 120 -12.20 -7.66 -0.68
N VAL A 121 -10.98 -8.08 -1.00
CA VAL A 121 -9.86 -7.18 -1.32
C VAL A 121 -10.04 -6.59 -2.72
N HIS A 122 -9.96 -5.27 -2.85
CA HIS A 122 -10.20 -4.56 -4.11
C HIS A 122 -8.93 -3.97 -4.71
N ILE A 123 -7.99 -3.60 -3.85
CA ILE A 123 -6.77 -2.91 -4.24
C ILE A 123 -5.56 -3.64 -3.68
N ILE A 124 -4.61 -3.95 -4.56
CA ILE A 124 -3.26 -4.35 -4.16
C ILE A 124 -2.37 -3.11 -4.18
N VAL A 125 -1.72 -2.85 -3.05
CA VAL A 125 -0.70 -1.82 -2.88
C VAL A 125 0.66 -2.47 -3.14
N GLN A 126 1.27 -2.18 -4.28
CA GLN A 126 2.57 -2.71 -4.68
C GLN A 126 3.66 -1.66 -4.43
N LEU A 127 4.76 -2.09 -3.80
CA LEU A 127 5.97 -1.29 -3.67
C LEU A 127 6.81 -1.37 -4.96
N VAL A 128 7.15 -0.22 -5.53
CA VAL A 128 8.05 -0.12 -6.68
C VAL A 128 9.47 0.13 -6.16
N LEU A 129 10.27 -0.93 -6.15
CA LEU A 129 11.71 -0.81 -5.88
C LEU A 129 12.40 -0.34 -7.16
N TRP A 130 12.92 0.88 -7.15
CA TRP A 130 13.87 1.36 -8.14
C TRP A 130 15.23 0.83 -7.70
N GLU A 131 15.63 -0.32 -8.25
CA GLU A 131 17.00 -0.78 -8.12
C GLU A 131 17.91 0.32 -8.69
N THR A 132 18.77 0.89 -7.86
CA THR A 132 19.92 1.63 -8.38
C THR A 132 20.75 0.61 -9.15
N ASN A 133 20.63 0.60 -10.48
CA ASN A 133 21.29 -0.36 -11.38
C ASN A 133 22.77 -0.57 -11.02
N THR A 134 23.08 -1.56 -10.17
CA THR A 134 24.41 -2.13 -10.02
C THR A 134 24.44 -3.38 -10.90
N PRO A 135 25.32 -3.47 -11.93
CA PRO A 135 25.07 -4.34 -13.08
C PRO A 135 25.02 -5.86 -12.87
N ASN A 136 25.19 -6.40 -11.65
CA ASN A 136 25.54 -7.81 -11.46
C ASN A 136 24.81 -8.55 -10.32
N GLU A 137 23.64 -8.10 -9.83
CA GLU A 137 22.85 -8.90 -8.87
C GLU A 137 21.63 -9.61 -9.50
N PRO A 138 21.24 -10.80 -9.01
CA PRO A 138 20.04 -11.48 -9.47
C PRO A 138 18.80 -10.63 -9.16
N LYS A 139 17.88 -10.52 -10.13
CA LYS A 139 16.56 -9.88 -9.98
C LYS A 139 15.95 -10.22 -8.61
N ALA A 140 15.71 -9.20 -7.79
CA ALA A 140 15.25 -9.40 -6.43
C ALA A 140 13.90 -10.14 -6.43
N LYS A 141 13.87 -11.31 -5.80
CA LYS A 141 12.63 -11.85 -5.24
C LYS A 141 12.25 -10.94 -4.07
N PHE A 142 10.96 -10.62 -3.93
CA PHE A 142 10.41 -10.04 -2.71
C PHE A 142 10.69 -11.00 -1.55
N THR A 143 11.86 -10.87 -0.94
CA THR A 143 12.23 -11.66 0.21
C THR A 143 11.69 -10.93 1.41
N ASN A 144 10.49 -11.34 1.83
CA ASN A 144 9.93 -11.19 3.16
C ASN A 144 10.35 -9.89 3.89
N LEU A 145 9.71 -8.77 3.55
CA LEU A 145 9.60 -7.67 4.51
C LEU A 145 8.56 -8.07 5.58
N ILE A 146 8.89 -9.11 6.34
CA ILE A 146 8.40 -9.20 7.72
C ILE A 146 9.11 -8.03 8.41
N PRO A 147 8.40 -7.10 9.06
CA PRO A 147 9.06 -6.13 9.92
C PRO A 147 9.84 -6.97 10.94
N ALA A 148 11.18 -6.97 10.84
CA ALA A 148 11.99 -7.39 11.97
C ALA A 148 11.48 -6.53 13.13
N GLU A 149 10.91 -7.16 14.16
CA GLU A 149 10.56 -6.47 15.39
C GLU A 149 11.78 -5.65 15.78
N ALA A 150 11.70 -4.34 15.59
CA ALA A 150 12.77 -3.45 15.97
C ALA A 150 12.83 -3.56 17.48
N ASP A 151 13.81 -4.29 17.98
CA ASP A 151 14.17 -4.31 19.37
C ASP A 151 14.67 -2.91 19.74
N LEU A 152 13.71 -2.03 20.07
CA LEU A 152 13.95 -0.66 20.52
C LEU A 152 14.68 -0.61 21.87
N SER A 153 15.09 -1.74 22.44
CA SER A 153 15.87 -1.80 23.68
C SER A 153 17.37 -1.53 23.49
N GLU A 154 17.92 -1.71 22.27
CA GLU A 154 19.37 -1.57 22.06
C GLU A 154 19.80 -0.12 21.73
N THR A 155 18.92 0.68 21.14
CA THR A 155 19.20 2.09 20.79
C THR A 155 19.17 3.02 22.01
N PHE A 156 18.45 2.67 23.07
CA PHE A 156 18.37 3.49 24.30
C PHE A 156 19.60 3.32 25.21
N ASN A 157 20.32 2.19 25.12
CA ASN A 157 21.49 1.90 25.97
C ASN A 157 22.82 2.45 25.41
N ARG A 158 22.86 2.90 24.15
CA ARG A 158 24.09 3.50 23.56
C ARG A 158 24.15 5.02 23.69
N LEU A 159 23.04 5.69 24.02
CA LEU A 159 23.01 7.14 24.28
C LEU A 159 23.25 7.51 25.75
N SER A 160 23.29 6.55 26.69
CA SER A 160 23.51 6.81 28.12
C SER A 160 24.94 6.53 28.63
N MET A 161 25.86 6.05 27.77
CA MET A 161 27.15 5.49 28.21
C MET A 161 28.42 6.06 27.54
N THR A 162 28.33 7.18 26.81
CA THR A 162 29.53 7.98 26.44
C THR A 162 29.48 9.33 27.13
N GLY A 163 30.07 9.37 28.33
CA GLY A 163 29.92 10.47 29.28
C GLY A 163 30.94 11.60 29.16
N VAL A 164 31.16 12.18 30.34
CA VAL A 164 32.30 13.01 30.78
C VAL A 164 32.00 14.50 30.93
N ILE A 165 31.52 14.81 32.14
CA ILE A 165 32.01 15.83 33.08
C ILE A 165 33.19 16.66 32.55
N CYS A 166 33.01 17.98 32.45
CA CYS A 166 34.11 18.93 32.52
C CYS A 166 33.74 20.04 33.50
N GLN A 167 34.36 20.02 34.68
CA GLN A 167 34.43 21.14 35.62
C GLN A 167 35.47 22.14 35.11
N ILE A 168 35.16 23.45 35.14
CA ILE A 168 35.95 24.50 35.82
C ILE A 168 34.93 25.49 36.41
#